data_AF-A0A3E0N3S5-F1
#
_entry.id   AF-A0A3E0N3S5-F1
#
_cell.length_a   1.000
_cell.length_b   1.000
_cell.length_c   1.000
_cell.angle_alpha   90.00
_cell.angle_beta   90.00
_cell.angle_gamma   90.00
#
_symmetry.space_group_name_H-M   'P 1'
#
loop_
_entity.id
_entity.type
_entity.pdbx_description
1 polymer ?
#
loop_
_entity_poly.entity_id
_entity_poly.type
_entity_poly.pdbx_seq_one_letter_code
_entity_poly.pdbx_strand_id
1 'polypeptide(L)'
;MVTGVLAASFVLGLHYVLVRFRVVKISYTHRAEKYAAHVRLLGGLGVLGLGVFFACHWSLTFLPAQAPASLWAVLIFAPLFFIYMTFYFAMDRSVQERMMIELDSAPEQELDFEGILRVYDPDTKFRNEIDGMLDEGFLRVEGESYVMTPKGQLYARLARWAKRVLHLGEGG
;
A
#
# COMPACT_ATOMS: atom_id res chain seq x y z
N MET A 1 18.62 -24.61 5.33
CA MET A 1 18.02 -23.82 6.43
C MET A 1 18.64 -22.43 6.56
N VAL A 2 19.98 -22.27 6.60
CA VAL A 2 20.66 -20.97 6.77
C VAL A 2 20.28 -19.93 5.69
N THR A 3 20.08 -20.36 4.45
CA THR A 3 19.70 -19.48 3.32
C THR A 3 18.28 -18.92 3.42
N GLY A 4 17.33 -19.68 3.98
CA GLY A 4 15.96 -19.21 4.20
C GLY A 4 15.88 -18.14 5.31
N VAL A 5 16.67 -18.31 6.36
CA VAL A 5 16.77 -17.34 7.48
C VAL A 5 17.41 -16.02 7.02
N LEU A 6 18.42 -16.09 6.16
CA LEU A 6 19.05 -14.91 5.58
C LEU A 6 18.12 -14.17 4.62
N ALA A 7 17.33 -14.88 3.81
CA ALA A 7 16.35 -14.28 2.92
C ALA A 7 15.21 -13.59 3.70
N ALA A 8 14.67 -14.24 4.74
CA ALA A 8 13.67 -13.65 5.62
C ALA A 8 14.20 -12.41 6.35
N SER A 9 15.45 -12.47 6.84
CA SER A 9 16.13 -11.33 7.48
C SER A 9 16.38 -10.17 6.53
N PHE A 10 16.75 -10.46 5.27
CA PHE A 10 16.92 -9.43 4.24
C PHE A 10 15.61 -8.75 3.88
N VAL A 11 14.52 -9.52 3.81
CA VAL A 11 13.17 -9.02 3.52
C VAL A 11 12.63 -8.15 4.66
N LEU A 12 12.78 -8.60 5.91
CA LEU A 12 12.44 -7.79 7.09
C LEU A 12 13.30 -6.52 7.16
N GLY A 13 14.58 -6.62 6.79
CA GLY A 13 15.48 -5.48 6.66
C GLY A 13 15.05 -4.50 5.57
N LEU A 14 14.66 -4.98 4.40
CA LEU A 14 14.17 -4.14 3.29
C LEU A 14 12.85 -3.46 3.65
N HIS A 15 11.91 -4.19 4.26
CA HIS A 15 10.66 -3.62 4.76
C HIS A 15 10.92 -2.55 5.85
N TYR A 16 11.82 -2.84 6.80
CA TYR A 16 12.25 -1.88 7.82
C TYR A 16 12.87 -0.63 7.19
N VAL A 17 13.72 -0.77 6.17
CA VAL A 17 14.31 0.34 5.41
C VAL A 17 13.22 1.16 4.72
N LEU A 18 12.29 0.53 4.00
CA LEU A 18 11.18 1.23 3.32
C LEU A 18 10.29 2.01 4.30
N VAL A 19 10.03 1.46 5.50
CA VAL A 19 9.31 2.15 6.57
C VAL A 19 10.15 3.26 7.21
N ARG A 20 11.44 3.02 7.48
CA ARG A 20 12.36 3.97 8.13
C ARG A 20 12.66 5.21 7.28
N PHE A 21 12.72 5.02 5.96
CA PHE A 21 12.89 6.10 4.98
C PHE A 21 11.57 6.72 4.52
N ARG A 22 10.45 6.39 5.19
CA ARG A 22 9.12 6.96 4.96
C ARG A 22 8.62 6.81 3.51
N VAL A 23 9.07 5.77 2.80
CA VAL A 23 8.52 5.41 1.48
C VAL A 23 7.08 4.88 1.64
N VAL A 24 6.81 4.23 2.78
CA VAL A 24 5.46 3.88 3.24
C VAL A 24 5.21 4.61 4.55
N LYS A 25 4.30 5.59 4.54
CA LYS A 25 3.87 6.31 5.74
C LYS A 25 2.61 5.61 6.28
N ILE A 26 2.77 4.76 7.29
CA ILE A 26 1.64 4.26 8.08
C ILE A 26 1.18 5.44 8.94
N SER A 27 -0.05 5.90 8.76
CA SER A 27 -0.60 7.00 9.58
C SER A 27 -0.74 6.54 11.03
N TYR A 28 0.08 7.10 11.92
CA TYR A 28 0.18 6.73 13.34
C TYR A 28 -0.92 7.32 14.23
N THR A 29 -1.95 7.96 13.65
CA THR A 29 -2.96 8.69 14.41
C THR A 29 -3.99 7.80 15.10
N HIS A 30 -4.08 6.50 14.77
CA HIS A 30 -4.86 5.52 15.55
C HIS A 30 -4.00 4.34 16.02
N ARG A 31 -3.62 4.47 17.30
CA ARG A 31 -2.93 3.56 18.25
C ARG A 31 -2.95 2.07 17.89
N ALA A 32 -1.77 1.45 17.91
CA ALA A 32 -1.42 0.04 18.14
C ALA A 32 -2.22 -1.07 17.41
N GLU A 33 -3.54 -1.02 17.36
CA GLU A 33 -4.45 -1.96 16.72
C GLU A 33 -4.30 -1.96 15.20
N LYS A 34 -4.15 -0.79 14.55
CA LYS A 34 -3.88 -0.73 13.11
C LYS A 34 -2.51 -1.31 12.75
N TYR A 35 -1.50 -1.06 13.58
CA TYR A 35 -0.17 -1.67 13.43
C TYR A 35 -0.22 -3.19 13.68
N ALA A 36 -0.96 -3.63 14.70
CA ALA A 36 -1.18 -5.04 14.97
C ALA A 36 -1.96 -5.72 13.84
N ALA A 37 -2.96 -5.07 13.24
CA ALA A 37 -3.68 -5.57 12.07
C ALA A 37 -2.75 -5.66 10.85
N HIS A 38 -1.91 -4.65 10.62
CA HIS A 38 -0.89 -4.65 9.57
C HIS A 38 0.12 -5.79 9.75
N VAL A 39 0.62 -6.01 10.97
CA VAL A 39 1.52 -7.11 11.33
C VAL A 39 0.83 -8.47 11.22
N ARG A 40 -0.45 -8.59 11.62
CA ARG A 40 -1.24 -9.81 11.46
C ARG A 40 -1.49 -10.14 9.99
N LEU A 41 -1.79 -9.13 9.17
CA LEU A 41 -1.97 -9.28 7.73
C LEU A 41 -0.66 -9.69 7.05
N LEU A 42 0.47 -9.06 7.41
CA LEU A 42 1.81 -9.45 6.96
C LEU A 42 2.17 -10.87 7.42
N GLY A 43 1.83 -11.23 8.66
CA GLY A 43 2.03 -12.58 9.20
C GLY A 43 1.19 -13.60 8.44
N GLY A 44 -0.09 -13.31 8.21
CA GLY A 44 -1.01 -14.17 7.46
C GLY A 44 -0.56 -14.38 6.02
N LEU A 45 -0.19 -13.30 5.32
CA LEU A 45 0.38 -13.38 3.97
C LEU A 45 1.74 -14.04 3.96
N GLY A 46 2.56 -13.88 5.01
CA GLY A 46 3.80 -14.62 5.19
C GLY A 46 3.57 -16.12 5.29
N VAL A 47 2.55 -16.56 6.04
CA VAL A 47 2.14 -17.97 6.14
C VAL A 47 1.58 -18.48 4.81
N LEU A 48 0.75 -17.68 4.14
CA LEU A 48 0.20 -18.01 2.82
C LEU A 48 1.32 -18.13 1.77
N GLY A 49 2.30 -17.22 1.82
CA GLY A 49 3.49 -17.24 0.97
C GLY A 49 4.44 -18.39 1.29
N LEU A 50 4.55 -18.81 2.55
CA LEU A 50 5.22 -20.05 2.93
C LEU A 50 4.48 -21.27 2.37
N GLY A 51 3.15 -21.30 2.46
CA GLY A 51 2.31 -22.33 1.85
C GLY A 51 2.49 -22.42 0.34
N VAL A 52 2.50 -21.28 -0.35
CA VAL A 52 2.80 -21.18 -1.80
C VAL A 52 4.25 -21.59 -2.07
N PHE A 53 5.23 -21.19 -1.25
CA PHE A 53 6.62 -21.64 -1.39
C PHE A 53 6.72 -23.16 -1.31
N PHE A 54 6.08 -23.80 -0.33
CA PHE A 54 6.11 -25.25 -0.19
C PHE A 54 5.31 -25.96 -1.29
N ALA A 55 4.15 -25.42 -1.69
CA ALA A 55 3.35 -25.96 -2.79
C ALA A 55 4.09 -25.83 -4.13
N CYS A 56 4.72 -24.68 -4.40
CA CYS A 56 5.58 -24.47 -5.56
C CYS A 56 6.83 -25.35 -5.47
N HIS A 57 7.50 -25.46 -4.33
CA HIS A 57 8.65 -26.35 -4.15
C HIS A 57 8.31 -27.81 -4.47
N TRP A 58 7.10 -28.26 -4.11
CA TRP A 58 6.57 -29.58 -4.46
C TRP A 58 6.22 -29.70 -5.96
N SER A 59 5.74 -28.61 -6.57
CA SER A 59 5.32 -28.55 -7.98
C SER A 59 6.47 -28.28 -8.97
N LEU A 60 7.66 -27.95 -8.47
CA LEU A 60 8.79 -27.44 -9.24
C LEU A 60 9.93 -28.44 -9.45
N THR A 61 9.61 -29.73 -9.51
CA THR A 61 10.48 -30.77 -10.08
C THR A 61 10.88 -30.52 -11.55
N PHE A 62 10.32 -29.48 -12.19
CA PHE A 62 10.53 -29.13 -13.61
C PHE A 62 11.36 -27.85 -13.86
N LEU A 63 11.85 -27.15 -12.83
CA LEU A 63 12.73 -25.98 -13.00
C LEU A 63 14.19 -26.32 -12.64
N PRO A 64 15.19 -25.64 -13.23
CA PRO A 64 16.59 -26.02 -13.09
C PRO A 64 17.04 -25.94 -11.63
N ALA A 65 17.51 -27.07 -11.09
CA ALA A 65 17.89 -27.33 -9.69
C ALA A 65 19.03 -26.45 -9.12
N GLN A 66 19.54 -25.50 -9.89
CA GLN A 66 20.77 -24.76 -9.64
C GLN A 66 20.59 -23.24 -9.49
N ALA A 67 19.34 -22.75 -9.42
CA ALA A 67 19.08 -21.36 -9.05
C ALA A 67 19.36 -21.14 -7.53
N PRO A 68 20.06 -20.06 -7.15
CA PRO A 68 20.38 -19.78 -5.76
C PRO A 68 19.12 -19.50 -4.92
N ALA A 69 19.10 -19.95 -3.67
CA ALA A 69 17.98 -19.80 -2.72
C ALA A 69 17.46 -18.36 -2.58
N SER A 70 18.31 -17.35 -2.74
CA SER A 70 17.94 -15.94 -2.72
C SER A 70 17.04 -15.54 -3.90
N LEU A 71 17.28 -16.08 -5.09
CA LEU A 71 16.45 -15.82 -6.27
C LEU A 71 15.04 -16.37 -6.06
N TRP A 72 14.93 -17.57 -5.48
CA TRP A 72 13.64 -18.18 -5.12
C TRP A 72 12.85 -17.33 -4.12
N ALA A 73 13.52 -16.82 -3.09
CA ALA A 73 12.88 -15.97 -2.10
C ALA A 73 12.34 -14.67 -2.73
N VAL A 74 13.08 -14.05 -3.65
CA VAL A 74 12.64 -12.83 -4.35
C VAL A 74 11.44 -13.13 -5.25
N LEU A 75 11.49 -14.21 -6.02
CA LEU A 75 10.42 -14.57 -6.96
C LEU A 75 9.08 -14.84 -6.29
N ILE A 76 9.09 -15.30 -5.03
CA ILE A 76 7.87 -15.53 -4.26
C ILE A 76 7.49 -14.29 -3.48
N PHE A 77 8.45 -13.64 -2.83
CA PHE A 77 8.16 -12.48 -1.99
C PHE A 77 7.67 -11.28 -2.81
N ALA A 78 8.22 -11.02 -4.00
CA ALA A 78 7.83 -9.86 -4.79
C ALA A 78 6.34 -9.85 -5.15
N PRO A 79 5.74 -10.93 -5.72
CA PRO A 79 4.31 -11.00 -5.94
C PRO A 79 3.48 -10.85 -4.67
N LEU A 80 3.87 -11.51 -3.58
CA LEU A 80 3.17 -11.41 -2.29
C LEU A 80 3.21 -9.98 -1.74
N PHE A 81 4.34 -9.30 -1.86
CA PHE A 81 4.49 -7.90 -1.49
C PHE A 81 3.60 -6.99 -2.35
N PHE A 82 3.54 -7.20 -3.67
CA PHE A 82 2.65 -6.42 -4.53
C PHE A 82 1.17 -6.67 -4.22
N ILE A 83 0.76 -7.93 -4.02
CA ILE A 83 -0.61 -8.27 -3.60
C ILE A 83 -0.94 -7.59 -2.28
N TYR A 84 -0.02 -7.67 -1.31
CA TYR A 84 -0.17 -7.01 -0.02
C TYR A 84 -0.35 -5.51 -0.15
N MET A 85 0.53 -4.84 -0.90
CA MET A 85 0.50 -3.40 -1.07
C MET A 85 -0.78 -2.97 -1.77
N THR A 86 -1.18 -3.67 -2.83
CA THR A 86 -2.45 -3.41 -3.53
C THR A 86 -3.63 -3.58 -2.59
N PHE A 87 -3.67 -4.65 -1.80
CA PHE A 87 -4.75 -4.88 -0.84
C PHE A 87 -4.76 -3.82 0.27
N TYR A 88 -3.61 -3.47 0.83
CA TYR A 88 -3.50 -2.43 1.86
C TYR A 88 -3.98 -1.07 1.33
N PHE A 89 -3.56 -0.68 0.12
CA PHE A 89 -3.99 0.59 -0.47
C PHE A 89 -5.45 0.58 -0.89
N ALA A 90 -5.99 -0.56 -1.35
CA ALA A 90 -7.41 -0.72 -1.59
C ALA A 90 -8.19 -0.49 -0.28
N MET A 91 -7.86 -1.22 0.77
CA MET A 91 -8.54 -1.14 2.08
C MET A 91 -8.42 0.22 2.79
N ASP A 92 -7.24 0.83 2.78
CA ASP A 92 -6.99 2.06 3.57
C ASP A 92 -7.33 3.34 2.81
N ARG A 93 -7.27 3.32 1.46
CA ARG A 93 -7.39 4.53 0.63
C ARG A 93 -8.51 4.52 -0.40
N SER A 94 -9.20 3.39 -0.60
CA SER A 94 -10.33 3.33 -1.54
C SER A 94 -11.54 4.08 -0.98
N VAL A 95 -11.95 5.11 -1.70
CA VAL A 95 -13.20 5.82 -1.43
C VAL A 95 -14.39 4.89 -1.58
N GLN A 96 -14.34 3.99 -2.57
CA GLN A 96 -15.41 3.05 -2.87
C GLN A 96 -15.65 2.10 -1.70
N GLU A 97 -14.58 1.56 -1.12
CA GLU A 97 -14.71 0.64 0.02
C GLU A 97 -15.27 1.33 1.25
N ARG A 98 -14.83 2.56 1.53
CA ARG A 98 -15.43 3.34 2.61
C ARG A 98 -16.92 3.62 2.36
N MET A 99 -17.30 4.03 1.15
CA MET A 99 -18.71 4.23 0.81
C MET A 99 -19.53 2.93 0.96
N MET A 100 -18.97 1.78 0.57
CA MET A 100 -19.63 0.48 0.74
C MET A 100 -19.82 0.10 2.22
N ILE A 101 -18.84 0.36 3.08
CA ILE A 101 -18.96 0.12 4.53
C ILE A 101 -20.05 0.99 5.14
N GLU A 102 -20.10 2.27 4.78
CA GLU A 102 -21.12 3.19 5.30
C GLU A 102 -22.52 2.79 4.80
N LEU A 103 -22.65 2.40 3.54
CA LEU A 103 -23.90 1.90 2.96
C LEU A 103 -24.36 0.60 3.65
N ASP A 104 -23.46 -0.36 3.88
CA ASP A 104 -23.77 -1.60 4.59
C ASP A 104 -24.26 -1.35 6.03
N SER A 105 -23.79 -0.27 6.66
CA SER A 105 -24.19 0.13 8.00
C SER A 105 -25.47 0.97 8.07
N ALA A 106 -26.01 1.42 6.93
CA ALA A 106 -27.20 2.26 6.87
C ALA A 106 -28.50 1.45 7.09
N PRO A 107 -29.57 2.06 7.64
CA PRO A 107 -30.89 1.45 7.66
C PRO A 107 -31.30 1.03 6.24
N GLU A 108 -31.79 -0.20 6.10
CA GLU A 108 -32.18 -0.79 4.80
C GLU A 108 -31.04 -0.88 3.76
N GLN A 109 -29.79 -0.62 4.16
CA GLN A 109 -28.61 -0.54 3.28
C GLN A 109 -28.77 0.50 2.15
N GLU A 110 -29.50 1.58 2.43
CA GLU A 110 -29.77 2.66 1.47
C GLU A 110 -29.27 4.00 2.00
N LEU A 111 -28.51 4.71 1.16
CA LEU A 111 -28.14 6.11 1.35
C LEU A 111 -28.32 6.84 0.02
N ASP A 112 -28.91 8.02 0.08
CA ASP A 112 -28.89 8.95 -1.04
C ASP A 112 -27.52 9.63 -1.16
N PHE A 113 -27.32 10.36 -2.25
CA PHE A 113 -26.03 11.01 -2.52
C PHE A 113 -25.63 12.02 -1.43
N GLU A 114 -26.59 12.75 -0.87
CA GLU A 114 -26.33 13.66 0.26
C GLU A 114 -25.96 12.90 1.53
N GLY A 115 -26.60 11.76 1.80
CA GLY A 115 -26.29 10.87 2.91
C GLY A 115 -24.85 10.36 2.83
N ILE A 116 -24.40 9.95 1.65
CA ILE A 116 -23.00 9.54 1.41
C ILE A 116 -22.05 10.71 1.65
N LEU A 117 -22.34 11.90 1.13
CA LEU A 117 -21.49 13.10 1.31
C LEU A 117 -21.41 13.59 2.76
N ARG A 118 -22.47 13.41 3.56
CA ARG A 118 -22.44 13.78 4.98
C ARG A 118 -21.50 12.91 5.78
N VAL A 119 -21.39 11.63 5.43
CA VAL A 119 -20.53 10.67 6.11
C VAL A 119 -19.10 10.73 5.56
N TYR A 120 -18.97 11.02 4.27
CA TYR A 120 -17.71 11.24 3.59
C TYR A 120 -17.59 12.71 3.16
N ASP A 121 -17.16 13.55 4.10
CA ASP A 121 -16.90 14.96 3.82
C ASP A 121 -15.69 15.11 2.86
N PRO A 122 -15.91 15.55 1.60
CA PRO A 122 -14.84 15.72 0.63
C PRO A 122 -13.80 16.75 1.10
N ASP A 123 -14.22 17.80 1.82
CA ASP A 123 -13.34 18.87 2.26
C ASP A 123 -12.32 18.35 3.26
N THR A 124 -12.77 17.56 4.24
CA THR A 124 -11.89 16.87 5.18
C THR A 124 -10.94 15.92 4.44
N LYS A 125 -11.42 15.19 3.42
CA LYS A 125 -10.58 14.26 2.67
C LYS A 125 -9.49 14.97 1.87
N PHE A 126 -9.84 16.01 1.12
CA PHE A 126 -8.87 16.81 0.36
C PHE A 126 -7.88 17.53 1.27
N ARG A 127 -8.34 18.03 2.43
CA ARG A 127 -7.45 18.63 3.44
C ARG A 127 -6.43 17.63 3.95
N ASN A 128 -6.85 16.41 4.29
CA ASN A 128 -5.93 15.36 4.75
C ASN A 128 -4.88 14.99 3.68
N GLU A 129 -5.27 14.96 2.39
CA GLU A 129 -4.32 14.71 1.30
C GLU A 129 -3.33 15.87 1.13
N ILE A 130 -3.79 17.13 1.25
CA ILE A 130 -2.92 18.32 1.21
C ILE A 130 -1.94 18.31 2.38
N ASP A 131 -2.42 18.05 3.59
CA ASP A 131 -1.60 17.95 4.80
C ASP A 131 -0.56 16.81 4.64
N GLY A 132 -0.96 15.68 4.07
CA GLY A 132 -0.04 14.60 3.70
C GLY A 132 1.05 15.05 2.72
N MET A 133 0.69 15.81 1.68
CA MET A 133 1.65 16.35 0.71
C MET A 133 2.59 17.41 1.31
N LEU A 134 2.12 18.20 2.27
CA LEU A 134 2.94 19.15 3.03
C LEU A 134 3.94 18.41 3.93
N ASP A 135 3.46 17.43 4.70
CA ASP A 135 4.28 16.59 5.57
C ASP A 135 5.38 15.82 4.81
N GLU A 136 5.06 15.35 3.61
CA GLU A 136 5.98 14.61 2.75
C GLU A 136 6.93 15.53 1.98
N GLY A 137 6.76 16.86 2.10
CA GLY A 137 7.60 17.87 1.47
C GLY A 137 7.38 17.98 -0.04
N PHE A 138 6.23 17.54 -0.54
CA PHE A 138 5.83 17.74 -1.95
C PHE A 138 5.25 19.12 -2.18
N LEU A 139 4.59 19.68 -1.17
CA LEU A 139 4.08 21.04 -1.15
C LEU A 139 4.77 21.86 -0.06
N ARG A 140 4.70 23.18 -0.22
CA ARG A 140 4.98 24.18 0.82
C ARG A 140 3.91 25.26 0.76
N VAL A 141 3.70 25.94 1.88
CA VAL A 141 2.77 27.08 1.95
C VAL A 141 3.56 28.36 1.70
N GLU A 142 3.09 29.19 0.76
CA GLU A 142 3.56 30.56 0.54
C GLU A 142 2.37 31.51 0.64
N GLY A 143 2.25 32.20 1.78
CA GLY A 143 1.07 33.04 2.07
C GLY A 143 -0.20 32.19 2.15
N GLU A 144 -1.17 32.49 1.28
CA GLU A 144 -2.44 31.76 1.17
C GLU A 144 -2.42 30.66 0.10
N SER A 145 -1.27 30.41 -0.54
CA SER A 145 -1.15 29.48 -1.68
C SER A 145 -0.29 28.26 -1.37
N TYR A 146 -0.64 27.13 -1.98
CA TYR A 146 0.19 25.92 -1.98
C TYR A 146 1.10 25.89 -3.19
N VAL A 147 2.40 25.75 -2.96
CA VAL A 147 3.41 25.75 -4.02
C VAL A 147 4.16 24.43 -4.02
N MET A 148 4.31 23.85 -5.21
CA MET A 148 4.95 22.54 -5.38
C MET A 148 6.47 22.65 -5.27
N THR A 149 7.09 21.82 -4.43
CA THR A 149 8.54 21.74 -4.28
C THR A 149 9.18 21.04 -5.48
N PRO A 150 10.51 21.14 -5.69
CA PRO A 150 11.18 20.36 -6.74
C PRO A 150 10.95 18.84 -6.60
N LYS A 151 10.85 18.33 -5.37
CA LYS A 151 10.50 16.93 -5.08
C LYS A 151 9.09 16.60 -5.57
N GLY A 152 8.11 17.46 -5.25
CA GLY A 152 6.73 17.31 -5.72
C GLY A 152 6.62 17.37 -7.24
N GLN A 153 7.36 18.27 -7.87
CA GLN A 153 7.39 18.40 -9.33
C GLN A 153 7.92 17.14 -10.02
N LEU A 154 9.01 16.56 -9.51
CA LEU A 154 9.55 15.31 -10.04
C LEU A 154 8.52 14.18 -9.90
N TYR A 155 7.92 14.03 -8.72
CA TYR A 155 6.91 13.00 -8.47
C TYR A 155 5.70 13.16 -9.40
N ALA A 156 5.16 14.37 -9.54
CA ALA A 156 4.03 14.66 -10.42
C ALA A 156 4.34 14.34 -11.90
N ARG A 157 5.58 14.59 -12.35
CA ARG A 157 6.01 14.25 -13.73
C ARG A 157 6.07 12.75 -13.93
N LEU A 158 6.65 12.00 -12.99
CA LEU A 158 6.72 10.54 -13.05
C LEU A 158 5.33 9.91 -13.02
N ALA A 159 4.45 10.36 -12.12
CA ALA A 159 3.07 9.89 -12.03
C ALA A 159 2.30 10.16 -13.33
N ARG A 160 2.42 11.37 -13.91
CA ARG A 160 1.80 11.70 -15.19
C ARG A 160 2.29 10.82 -16.33
N TRP A 161 3.59 10.55 -16.38
CA TRP A 161 4.16 9.64 -17.37
C TRP A 161 3.61 8.23 -17.21
N ALA A 162 3.60 7.69 -15.98
CA ALA A 162 3.07 6.36 -15.70
C ALA A 162 1.59 6.25 -16.09
N LYS A 163 0.75 7.23 -15.71
CA LYS A 163 -0.68 7.26 -16.09
C LYS A 163 -0.88 7.26 -17.60
N ARG A 164 -0.05 7.99 -18.34
CA ARG A 164 -0.11 8.01 -19.81
C ARG A 164 0.28 6.67 -20.43
N VAL A 165 1.37 6.06 -19.96
CA VAL A 165 1.84 4.77 -20.47
C VAL A 165 0.82 3.66 -20.20
N LEU A 166 0.15 3.72 -19.05
CA LEU A 166 -0.83 2.73 -18.61
C LEU A 166 -2.28 3.06 -19.03
N HIS A 167 -2.52 4.17 -19.74
CA HIS A 167 -3.86 4.64 -20.14
C HIS A 167 -4.85 4.77 -18.98
N LEU A 168 -4.39 5.32 -17.86
CA LEU A 168 -5.14 5.49 -16.62
C LEU A 168 -5.94 6.81 -16.59
N GLY A 169 -7.15 6.78 -16.04
CA GLY A 169 -8.12 7.89 -16.02
C GLY A 169 -7.84 8.95 -14.93
N GLU A 170 -8.70 9.97 -14.80
CA GLU A 170 -8.46 11.10 -13.88
C GLU A 170 -8.43 10.67 -12.40
N GLY A 171 -9.25 9.70 -12.01
CA GLY A 171 -9.32 9.17 -10.64
C GLY A 171 -8.18 8.23 -10.24
N GLY A 172 -7.37 7.77 -11.21
CA GLY A 172 -6.40 6.69 -11.02
C GLY A 172 -6.46 5.69 -12.14
#